data_AF-A0RXY7-F1
#
_entry.id   AF-A0RXY7-F1
#
_cell.length_a   1.000
_cell.length_b   1.000
_cell.length_c   1.000
_cell.angle_alpha   90.00
_cell.angle_beta   90.00
_cell.angle_gamma   90.00
#
_symmetry.space_group_name_H-M   'P 1'
#
loop_
_entity.id
_entity.type
_entity.pdbx_description
1 polymer ?
#
loop_
_entity_poly.entity_id
_entity_poly.type
_entity_poly.pdbx_seq_one_letter_code
_entity_poly.pdbx_strand_id
1 'polypeptide(L)'
;MDPADTEKAFEQLFDPDVAPILAELEDGPRDEAHLSKELDLEPAEIKNRLEFLIQHGFVTETKDPVAYSVDKEKIAGIVEDDKNFQSAIDGLTKMDSYLN
;
A
#
# COMPACT_ATOMS: atom_id res chain seq x y z
N MET A 1 7.94 10.84 3.60
CA MET A 1 7.27 10.38 2.38
C MET A 1 6.65 11.59 1.75
N ASP A 2 6.83 11.79 0.46
CA ASP A 2 6.23 12.93 -0.22
C ASP A 2 4.70 12.76 -0.24
N PRO A 3 3.92 13.85 -0.18
CA PRO A 3 2.46 13.78 -0.17
C PRO A 3 1.88 13.02 -1.36
N ALA A 4 2.50 13.14 -2.54
CA ALA A 4 2.11 12.40 -3.74
C ALA A 4 2.37 10.89 -3.62
N ASP A 5 3.43 10.48 -2.92
CA ASP A 5 3.69 9.07 -2.68
C ASP A 5 2.66 8.50 -1.70
N THR A 6 2.25 9.27 -0.70
CA THR A 6 1.20 8.87 0.26
C THR A 6 -0.12 8.64 -0.46
N GLU A 7 -0.57 9.57 -1.30
CA GLU A 7 -1.77 9.43 -2.12
C GLU A 7 -1.70 8.18 -3.00
N LYS A 8 -0.56 7.96 -3.68
CA LYS A 8 -0.35 6.76 -4.49
C LYS A 8 -0.33 5.47 -3.67
N ALA A 9 0.21 5.49 -2.44
CA ALA A 9 0.15 4.34 -1.54
C ALA A 9 -1.30 4.02 -1.16
N PHE A 10 -2.12 5.03 -0.90
CA PHE A 10 -3.56 4.85 -0.71
C PHE A 10 -4.22 4.23 -1.93
N GLU A 11 -4.00 4.78 -3.12
CA GLU A 11 -4.54 4.22 -4.36
C GLU A 11 -4.18 2.74 -4.51
N GLN A 12 -2.92 2.37 -4.27
CA GLN A 12 -2.45 0.99 -4.34
C GLN A 12 -3.04 0.08 -3.25
N LEU A 13 -3.22 0.56 -2.02
CA LEU A 13 -3.80 -0.24 -0.94
C LEU A 13 -5.27 -0.61 -1.21
N PHE A 14 -6.00 0.26 -1.89
CA PHE A 14 -7.40 0.07 -2.24
C PHE A 14 -7.61 -0.35 -3.70
N ASP A 15 -6.53 -0.59 -4.45
CA ASP A 15 -6.58 -1.04 -5.83
C ASP A 15 -7.19 -2.45 -5.87
N PRO A 16 -8.22 -2.71 -6.71
CA PRO A 16 -8.83 -4.03 -6.82
C PRO A 16 -7.86 -5.14 -7.26
N ASP A 17 -6.75 -4.79 -7.92
CA ASP A 17 -5.71 -5.73 -8.31
C ASP A 17 -4.72 -6.06 -7.20
N VAL A 18 -4.60 -5.19 -6.19
CA VAL A 18 -3.63 -5.31 -5.09
C VAL A 18 -4.32 -5.76 -3.79
N ALA A 19 -5.52 -5.27 -3.53
CA ALA A 19 -6.29 -5.57 -2.32
C ALA A 19 -6.47 -7.08 -2.04
N PRO A 20 -6.72 -7.95 -3.04
CA PRO A 20 -6.79 -9.40 -2.80
C PRO A 20 -5.45 -9.99 -2.32
N ILE A 21 -4.32 -9.49 -2.83
CA ILE A 21 -2.99 -9.90 -2.40
C ILE A 21 -2.75 -9.49 -0.95
N LEU A 22 -3.12 -8.26 -0.60
CA LEU A 22 -2.99 -7.75 0.77
C LEU A 22 -3.88 -8.50 1.76
N ALA A 23 -5.08 -8.91 1.34
CA ALA A 23 -5.98 -9.70 2.17
C ALA A 23 -5.36 -11.06 2.54
N GLU A 24 -4.72 -11.75 1.58
CA GLU A 24 -3.99 -13.00 1.86
C GLU A 24 -2.83 -12.80 2.85
N LEU A 25 -2.20 -11.63 2.80
CA LEU A 25 -1.10 -11.25 3.69
C LEU A 25 -1.56 -10.71 5.05
N GLU A 26 -2.86 -10.46 5.23
CA GLU A 26 -3.41 -9.95 6.48
C GLU A 26 -3.21 -10.95 7.62
N ASP A 27 -3.39 -12.24 7.35
CA ASP A 27 -3.20 -13.30 8.35
C ASP A 27 -1.73 -13.65 8.63
N GLY A 28 -0.79 -12.95 7.97
CA GLY A 28 0.64 -13.10 8.15
C GLY A 28 1.38 -13.38 6.84
N PRO A 29 2.69 -13.66 6.91
CA PRO A 29 3.49 -13.86 5.71
C PRO A 29 2.96 -15.02 4.85
N ARG A 30 2.96 -14.82 3.52
CA ARG A 30 2.64 -15.86 2.53
C ARG A 30 3.76 -15.99 1.52
N ASP A 31 4.06 -17.22 1.14
CA ASP A 31 5.01 -17.49 0.07
C ASP A 31 4.42 -17.15 -1.32
N GLU A 32 5.30 -16.85 -2.28
CA GLU A 32 4.88 -16.46 -3.63
C GLU A 32 4.05 -17.55 -4.32
N ALA A 33 4.33 -18.83 -4.04
CA ALA A 33 3.66 -19.95 -4.67
C ALA A 33 2.22 -20.11 -4.15
N HIS A 34 2.00 -19.86 -2.87
CA HIS A 34 0.68 -19.80 -2.27
C HIS A 34 -0.15 -18.68 -2.88
N LEU A 35 0.37 -17.44 -2.91
CA LEU A 35 -0.34 -16.29 -3.50
C LEU A 35 -0.66 -16.51 -4.98
N SER A 36 0.30 -17.03 -5.74
CA SER A 36 0.13 -17.35 -7.17
C SER A 36 -1.01 -18.33 -7.39
N LYS A 37 -1.12 -19.34 -6.53
CA LYS A 37 -2.16 -20.36 -6.63
C LYS A 37 -3.53 -19.88 -6.17
N GLU A 38 -3.62 -19.18 -5.05
CA GLU A 38 -4.90 -18.71 -4.50
C GLU A 38 -5.53 -17.62 -5.37
N LEU A 39 -4.70 -16.77 -5.98
CA LEU A 39 -5.16 -15.64 -6.80
C LEU A 39 -5.17 -15.95 -8.30
N ASP A 40 -4.68 -17.12 -8.72
CA ASP A 40 -4.48 -17.50 -10.13
C ASP A 40 -3.65 -16.45 -10.91
N LEU A 41 -2.59 -15.95 -10.28
CA LEU A 41 -1.68 -14.93 -10.82
C LEU A 41 -0.27 -15.47 -10.97
N GLU A 42 0.49 -14.98 -11.95
CA GLU A 42 1.91 -15.30 -12.04
C GLU A 42 2.71 -14.60 -10.92
N PRO A 43 3.77 -15.24 -10.37
CA PRO A 43 4.60 -14.62 -9.32
C PRO A 43 5.18 -13.25 -9.72
N ALA A 44 5.52 -13.09 -11.01
CA ALA A 44 6.00 -11.81 -11.55
C ALA A 44 4.92 -10.72 -11.52
N GLU A 45 3.67 -11.08 -11.75
CA GLU A 45 2.53 -10.17 -11.72
C GLU A 45 2.23 -9.73 -10.28
N ILE A 46 2.25 -10.66 -9.32
CA ILE A 46 2.14 -10.36 -7.89
C ILE A 46 3.24 -9.38 -7.48
N LYS A 47 4.48 -9.65 -7.90
CA LYS A 47 5.62 -8.79 -7.59
C LYS A 47 5.47 -7.38 -8.19
N ASN A 48 5.04 -7.26 -9.44
CA ASN A 48 4.80 -5.96 -10.08
C ASN A 48 3.74 -5.15 -9.33
N ARG A 49 2.63 -5.79 -8.97
CA ARG A 49 1.54 -5.16 -8.19
C ARG A 49 2.01 -4.69 -6.81
N LEU A 50 2.93 -5.42 -6.20
CA LEU A 50 3.50 -5.07 -4.89
C LEU A 50 4.73 -4.17 -4.98
N GLU A 51 5.30 -3.90 -6.17
CA GLU A 51 6.61 -3.25 -6.31
C GLU A 51 6.65 -1.89 -5.61
N PHE A 52 5.61 -1.08 -5.79
CA PHE A 52 5.48 0.21 -5.13
C PHE A 52 5.40 0.07 -3.61
N LEU A 53 4.56 -0.85 -3.13
CA LEU A 53 4.39 -1.10 -1.69
C LEU A 53 5.67 -1.64 -1.05
N ILE A 54 6.45 -2.45 -1.78
CA ILE A 54 7.75 -2.96 -1.35
C ILE A 54 8.78 -1.84 -1.31
N GLN A 55 8.87 -1.02 -2.37
CA GLN A 55 9.79 0.10 -2.47
C GLN A 55 9.62 1.09 -1.32
N HIS A 56 8.36 1.37 -0.96
CA HIS A 56 8.03 2.27 0.15
C HIS A 56 7.97 1.56 1.50
N GLY A 57 8.17 0.25 1.55
CA GLY A 57 8.27 -0.56 2.76
C GLY A 57 6.96 -0.77 3.51
N PHE A 58 5.83 -0.76 2.81
CA PHE A 58 4.53 -1.26 3.31
C PHE A 58 4.44 -2.78 3.21
N VAL A 59 5.18 -3.37 2.27
CA VAL A 59 5.32 -4.81 2.11
C VAL A 59 6.78 -5.17 2.18
N THR A 60 7.11 -6.24 2.87
CA THR A 60 8.47 -6.79 2.93
C THR A 60 8.53 -8.05 2.09
N GLU A 61 9.47 -8.09 1.14
CA GLU A 61 9.85 -9.30 0.40
C GLU A 61 11.02 -9.98 1.13
N THR A 62 10.83 -11.23 1.55
CA THR A 62 11.89 -12.09 2.07
C THR A 62 12.42 -12.94 0.93
N LYS A 63 13.72 -13.23 0.91
CA LYS A 63 14.33 -14.14 -0.09
C LYS A 63 14.72 -15.45 0.58
N ASP A 64 14.44 -16.55 -0.12
CA ASP A 64 14.72 -17.95 0.28
C ASP A 64 14.04 -18.42 1.59
N PRO A 65 12.76 -18.86 1.53
CA PRO A 65 11.87 -18.85 0.37
C PRO A 65 11.30 -17.45 0.10
N VAL A 66 10.89 -17.19 -1.15
CA VAL A 66 10.24 -15.91 -1.49
C VAL A 66 8.91 -15.82 -0.79
N ALA A 67 8.78 -14.85 0.10
CA ALA A 67 7.57 -14.60 0.87
C ALA A 67 7.33 -13.11 1.07
N TYR A 68 6.07 -12.73 1.08
CA TYR A 68 5.63 -11.35 1.28
C TYR A 68 4.98 -11.24 2.65
N SER A 69 5.15 -10.09 3.29
CA SER A 69 4.47 -9.74 4.54
C SER A 69 4.09 -8.28 4.52
N VAL A 70 2.90 -7.96 5.02
CA VAL A 70 2.43 -6.59 5.17
C VAL A 70 2.92 -5.99 6.47
N ASP A 71 3.39 -4.74 6.42
CA ASP A 71 3.66 -3.90 7.58
C ASP A 71 2.37 -3.17 7.98
N LYS A 72 1.60 -3.82 8.84
CA LYS A 72 0.31 -3.29 9.30
C LYS A 72 0.44 -2.00 10.10
N GLU A 73 1.55 -1.81 10.82
CA GLU A 73 1.78 -0.60 11.60
C GLU A 73 1.96 0.61 10.69
N LYS A 74 2.70 0.42 9.59
CA LYS A 74 2.92 1.48 8.60
C LYS A 74 1.67 1.80 7.79
N ILE A 75 0.91 0.78 7.40
CA ILE A 75 -0.38 0.98 6.74
C ILE A 75 -1.35 1.71 7.68
N ALA A 76 -1.45 1.28 8.94
CA ALA A 76 -2.28 1.96 9.93
C ALA A 76 -1.84 3.41 10.13
N GLY A 77 -0.53 3.66 10.20
CA GLY A 77 0.03 5.00 10.33
C GLY A 77 -0.42 5.94 9.21
N ILE A 78 -0.37 5.52 7.94
CA ILE A 78 -0.85 6.39 6.84
C ILE A 78 -2.37 6.54 6.83
N VAL A 79 -3.14 5.51 7.21
CA VAL A 79 -4.60 5.57 7.37
C VAL A 79 -5.01 6.54 8.49
N GLU A 80 -4.24 6.61 9.57
CA GLU A 80 -4.44 7.57 10.65
C GLU A 80 -3.98 8.99 10.26
N ASP A 81 -2.85 9.12 9.57
CA ASP A 81 -2.36 10.40 9.05
C ASP A 81 -3.28 11.00 7.98
N ASP A 82 -4.00 10.20 7.18
CA ASP A 82 -4.89 10.71 6.14
C ASP A 82 -6.12 11.45 6.69
N LYS A 83 -6.59 11.07 7.89
CA LYS A 83 -7.56 11.88 8.65
C LYS A 83 -7.02 13.28 8.98
N ASN A 84 -5.70 13.38 9.12
CA ASN A 84 -4.97 14.63 9.36
C ASN A 84 -4.57 15.31 8.03
N PHE A 85 -4.39 14.55 6.95
CA PHE A 85 -3.99 15.01 5.62
C PHE A 85 -5.15 15.68 4.88
N GLN A 86 -6.39 15.14 4.97
CA GLN A 86 -7.58 15.88 4.52
C GLN A 86 -7.69 17.24 5.22
N SER A 87 -7.35 17.32 6.50
CA SER A 87 -7.37 18.58 7.26
C SER A 87 -6.26 19.55 6.80
N ALA A 88 -5.11 19.04 6.34
CA ALA A 88 -4.01 19.85 5.83
C ALA A 88 -4.26 20.35 4.38
N ILE A 89 -4.86 19.52 3.52
CA ILE A 89 -5.30 19.91 2.17
C ILE A 89 -6.44 20.94 2.26
N ASP A 90 -7.44 20.74 3.12
CA ASP A 90 -8.49 21.73 3.36
C ASP A 90 -7.92 23.06 3.89
N GLY A 91 -6.83 23.01 4.66
CA GLY A 91 -6.10 24.19 5.14
C GLY A 91 -5.45 25.00 4.01
N LEU A 92 -4.85 24.31 3.03
CA LEU A 92 -4.26 24.93 1.84
C LEU A 92 -5.31 25.52 0.89
N THR A 93 -6.41 24.79 0.63
CA THR A 93 -7.52 25.27 -0.22
C THR A 93 -8.21 26.51 0.36
N LYS A 94 -8.31 26.63 1.69
CA LYS A 94 -8.84 27.84 2.33
C LYS A 94 -7.96 29.07 2.14
N MET A 95 -6.63 28.94 2.09
CA MET A 95 -5.74 30.11 1.95
C MET A 95 -5.82 30.76 0.56
N ASP A 96 -6.06 29.98 -0.50
CA ASP A 96 -6.31 30.50 -1.86
C ASP A 96 -7.63 31.29 -1.94
N SER A 97 -8.65 30.87 -1.17
CA SER A 97 -9.96 31.51 -1.14
C SER A 97 -10.00 32.85 -0.39
N TYR A 98 -8.99 33.16 0.44
CA TYR A 98 -8.88 34.46 1.15
C TYR A 98 -8.15 35.53 0.33
N LEU A 99 -7.52 35.16 -0.79
CA LEU A 99 -6.75 36.06 -1.65
C LEU A 99 -7.51 36.53 -2.89
N ASN A 100 -8.83 36.29 -2.97
CA ASN A 100 -9.69 36.67 -4.09
C ASN A 100 -10.76 37.70 -3.66
#